data_AF-A0A5B8CMB5-F1
#
_entry.id   AF-A0A5B8CMB5-F1
#
_cell.length_a   1.000
_cell.length_b   1.000
_cell.length_c   1.000
_cell.angle_alpha   90.00
_cell.angle_beta   90.00
_cell.angle_gamma   90.00
#
_symmetry.space_group_name_H-M   'P 1'
#
loop_
_entity.id
_entity.type
_entity.pdbx_description
1 polymer ?
#
loop_
_entity_poly.entity_id
_entity_poly.type
_entity_poly.pdbx_seq_one_letter_code
_entity_poly.pdbx_strand_id
1 'polypeptide(L)'
;MGQGAGPFRHDRGGHCPRRPRRSLIWVIPFAVAGSKQRPHSGCMDEKTTNLIMAILSRAPQWIRHDLLSKDAGVKQRAEETLAAMIANALATGTDDSTAS
;
A
#
# COMPACT_ATOMS: atom_id res chain seq x y z
N MET A 1 -28.27 -21.34 -20.76
CA MET A 1 -26.97 -20.65 -20.78
C MET A 1 -26.14 -21.23 -19.64
N GLY A 2 -25.06 -21.95 -19.98
CA GLY A 2 -24.38 -22.91 -19.10
C GLY A 2 -23.43 -22.31 -18.06
N GLN A 3 -23.24 -23.10 -17.01
CA GLN A 3 -22.42 -22.93 -15.81
C GLN A 3 -20.90 -22.96 -16.08
N GLY A 4 -20.10 -22.49 -15.13
CA GLY A 4 -18.67 -22.82 -15.01
C GLY A 4 -17.85 -21.66 -14.44
N ALA A 5 -17.70 -21.56 -13.11
CA ALA A 5 -16.56 -22.13 -12.39
C ALA A 5 -15.22 -21.56 -12.89
N GLY A 6 -14.61 -20.67 -12.10
CA GLY A 6 -13.31 -20.08 -12.42
C GLY A 6 -12.18 -21.12 -12.39
N PRO A 7 -10.96 -20.76 -12.82
CA PRO A 7 -9.80 -21.55 -12.50
C PRO A 7 -9.03 -20.94 -11.33
N PHE A 8 -8.98 -21.75 -10.28
CA PHE A 8 -7.99 -21.73 -9.23
C PHE A 8 -6.57 -21.89 -9.82
N ARG A 9 -5.62 -21.30 -9.10
CA ARG A 9 -4.17 -21.22 -9.22
C ARG A 9 -3.46 -22.55 -9.57
N HIS A 10 -2.35 -22.49 -10.32
CA HIS A 10 -0.98 -22.85 -9.87
C HIS A 10 0.04 -22.90 -11.02
N ASP A 11 1.20 -22.24 -10.86
CA ASP A 11 2.55 -22.69 -11.29
C ASP A 11 3.58 -21.72 -10.64
N ARG A 12 4.48 -22.03 -9.70
CA ARG A 12 5.52 -23.08 -9.48
C ARG A 12 6.74 -23.05 -10.44
N GLY A 13 7.54 -21.99 -10.32
CA GLY A 13 9.00 -22.03 -10.51
C GLY A 13 9.60 -20.76 -9.92
N GLY A 14 10.40 -20.76 -8.85
CA GLY A 14 11.59 -21.58 -8.67
C GLY A 14 12.76 -20.87 -9.33
N HIS A 15 13.47 -20.01 -8.57
CA HIS A 15 14.92 -19.79 -8.61
C HIS A 15 15.30 -18.71 -7.58
N CYS A 16 15.86 -19.16 -6.44
CA CYS A 16 16.58 -18.29 -5.50
C CYS A 16 18.01 -18.10 -6.01
N PRO A 17 18.46 -16.90 -6.41
CA PRO A 17 19.89 -16.65 -6.56
C PRO A 17 20.52 -16.57 -5.16
N ARG A 18 21.36 -17.57 -4.88
CA ARG A 18 22.24 -17.63 -3.71
C ARG A 18 23.10 -16.36 -3.65
N ARG A 19 22.95 -15.58 -2.58
CA ARG A 19 23.89 -14.48 -2.28
C ARG A 19 25.19 -15.08 -1.72
N PRO A 20 26.36 -14.72 -2.28
CA PRO A 20 27.63 -15.18 -1.76
C PRO A 20 27.95 -14.49 -0.42
N ARG A 21 28.43 -15.31 0.52
CA ARG A 21 29.11 -14.87 1.74
C ARG A 21 30.26 -13.93 1.39
N ARG A 22 30.14 -12.65 1.75
CA ARG A 22 31.31 -11.82 2.00
C ARG A 22 31.11 -11.08 3.31
N SER A 23 31.80 -11.62 4.30
CA SER A 23 31.85 -11.16 5.67
C SER A 23 32.72 -9.91 5.77
N LEU A 24 32.20 -8.94 6.51
CA LEU A 24 32.86 -8.02 7.43
C LEU A 24 33.70 -6.84 6.91
N ILE A 25 33.48 -5.73 7.62
CA ILE A 25 34.24 -4.48 7.70
C ILE A 25 33.83 -3.43 6.65
N TRP A 26 32.65 -2.84 6.85
CA TRP A 26 32.58 -1.39 6.75
C TRP A 26 32.34 -0.85 8.16
N VAL A 27 33.45 -0.45 8.81
CA VAL A 27 33.47 0.41 9.99
C VAL A 27 32.92 1.77 9.58
N ILE A 28 31.60 1.86 9.45
CA ILE A 28 30.94 3.16 9.44
C ILE A 28 30.84 3.55 10.90
N PRO A 29 31.46 4.64 11.34
CA PRO A 29 31.11 5.19 12.63
C PRO A 29 29.62 5.48 12.58
N PHE A 30 28.95 5.13 13.67
CA PHE A 30 27.57 5.45 13.96
C PHE A 30 27.44 6.98 14.08
N ALA A 31 27.66 7.72 12.99
CA ALA A 31 27.17 9.06 12.80
C ALA A 31 25.69 8.88 12.45
N VAL A 32 24.90 8.54 13.47
CA VAL A 32 23.49 8.91 13.51
C VAL A 32 23.47 10.44 13.61
N ALA A 33 23.87 11.09 12.51
CA ALA A 33 23.56 12.49 12.29
C ALA A 33 22.06 12.53 12.38
N GLY A 34 21.59 13.04 13.52
CA GLY A 34 20.20 13.03 13.90
C GLY A 34 19.40 13.51 12.71
N SER A 35 18.67 12.58 12.09
CA SER A 35 17.39 12.95 11.53
C SER A 35 16.59 13.38 12.75
N LYS A 36 16.78 14.64 13.17
CA LYS A 36 15.67 15.43 13.63
C LYS A 36 14.71 15.34 12.45
N GLN A 37 13.88 14.29 12.42
CA GLN A 37 12.48 14.51 12.12
C GLN A 37 12.09 15.65 13.06
N ARG A 38 12.27 16.88 12.57
CA ARG A 38 11.55 18.01 13.11
C ARG A 38 10.12 17.53 13.07
N PRO A 39 9.38 17.60 14.18
CA PRO A 39 7.95 17.39 14.08
C PRO A 39 7.50 18.46 13.08
N HIS A 40 7.24 18.07 11.83
CA HIS A 40 6.15 18.70 11.16
C HIS A 40 5.02 18.58 12.17
N SER A 41 4.54 19.70 12.69
CA SER A 41 3.19 19.76 13.21
C SER A 41 2.32 19.44 12.01
N GLY A 42 2.26 18.14 11.68
CA GLY A 42 1.75 17.59 10.45
C GLY A 42 0.28 17.45 10.65
N CYS A 43 -0.46 18.57 10.59
CA CYS A 43 -1.85 18.41 10.28
C CYS A 43 -1.87 17.77 8.89
N MET A 44 -2.32 16.52 8.83
CA MET A 44 -2.75 15.96 7.57
C MET A 44 -3.78 16.94 7.00
N ASP A 45 -3.60 17.36 5.76
CA ASP A 45 -4.51 18.31 5.14
C ASP A 45 -5.96 17.82 5.29
N GLU A 46 -6.85 18.73 5.70
CA GLU A 46 -8.24 18.38 6.01
C GLU A 46 -8.96 17.83 4.78
N LYS A 47 -8.63 18.33 3.58
CA LYS A 47 -9.20 17.83 2.32
C LYS A 47 -8.75 16.38 2.08
N THR A 48 -7.48 16.08 2.30
CA THR A 48 -6.91 14.73 2.17
C THR A 48 -7.56 13.77 3.17
N THR A 49 -7.76 14.21 4.40
CA THR A 49 -8.46 13.42 5.43
C THR A 49 -9.90 13.12 5.02
N ASN A 50 -10.64 14.15 4.58
CA ASN A 50 -12.02 14.00 4.10
C ASN A 50 -12.13 13.07 2.89
N LEU A 51 -11.17 13.15 1.96
CA LEU A 51 -11.11 12.28 0.78
C LEU A 51 -10.91 10.82 1.19
N ILE A 52 -9.98 10.53 2.11
CA ILE A 52 -9.80 9.17 2.64
C ILE A 52 -11.07 8.66 3.31
N MET A 53 -11.72 9.48 4.15
CA MET A 53 -12.98 9.08 4.82
C MET A 53 -14.10 8.79 3.81
N ALA A 54 -14.17 9.56 2.73
CA ALA A 54 -15.12 9.34 1.66
C ALA A 54 -14.86 8.03 0.89
N ILE A 55 -13.60 7.65 0.70
CA ILE A 55 -13.23 6.37 0.08
C ILE A 55 -13.53 5.21 1.01
N LEU A 56 -13.18 5.31 2.30
CA LEU A 56 -13.49 4.28 3.30
C LEU A 56 -14.99 4.03 3.44
N SER A 57 -15.79 5.09 3.34
CA SER A 57 -17.26 5.00 3.32
C SER A 57 -17.78 4.24 2.10
N ARG A 58 -17.12 4.41 0.94
CA ARG A 58 -17.45 3.74 -0.32
C ARG A 58 -16.77 2.39 -0.52
N ALA A 59 -15.87 2.00 0.39
CA ALA A 59 -15.09 0.77 0.25
C ALA A 59 -16.03 -0.45 0.15
N PRO A 60 -15.90 -1.28 -0.90
CA PRO A 60 -16.69 -2.49 -1.06
C PRO A 60 -16.62 -3.43 0.15
N GLN A 61 -17.73 -4.13 0.42
CA GLN A 61 -17.83 -5.10 1.52
C GLN A 61 -16.71 -6.15 1.50
N TRP A 62 -16.31 -6.62 0.31
CA TRP A 62 -15.24 -7.61 0.15
C TRP A 62 -13.87 -7.07 0.60
N ILE A 63 -13.57 -5.78 0.41
CA ILE A 63 -12.31 -5.18 0.87
C ILE A 63 -12.28 -5.19 2.40
N ARG A 64 -13.40 -4.82 3.05
CA ARG A 64 -13.50 -4.83 4.51
C ARG A 64 -13.33 -6.24 5.06
N HIS A 65 -13.93 -7.23 4.42
CA HIS A 65 -13.78 -8.64 4.80
C HIS A 65 -12.32 -9.11 4.63
N ASP A 66 -11.69 -8.81 3.50
CA ASP A 66 -10.34 -9.27 3.18
C ASP A 66 -9.27 -8.56 4.03
N LEU A 67 -9.49 -7.30 4.43
CA LEU A 67 -8.65 -6.59 5.40
C LEU A 67 -8.65 -7.23 6.79
N LEU A 68 -9.76 -7.88 7.18
CA LEU A 68 -9.90 -8.61 8.43
C LEU A 68 -9.40 -10.06 8.33
N SER A 69 -8.97 -10.51 7.14
CA SER A 69 -8.47 -11.86 6.94
C SER A 69 -7.17 -12.12 7.69
N LYS A 70 -7.00 -13.36 8.17
CA LYS A 70 -5.74 -13.83 8.78
C LYS A 70 -4.71 -14.24 7.73
N ASP A 71 -5.13 -14.45 6.49
CA ASP A 71 -4.24 -14.76 5.39
C ASP A 71 -3.56 -13.48 4.90
N ALA A 72 -2.22 -13.45 5.00
CA ALA A 72 -1.43 -12.27 4.65
C ALA A 72 -1.56 -11.89 3.17
N GLY A 73 -1.72 -12.87 2.27
CA GLY A 73 -1.89 -12.59 0.84
C GLY A 73 -3.27 -12.01 0.52
N VAL A 74 -4.31 -12.48 1.19
CA VAL A 74 -5.66 -11.91 1.06
C VAL A 74 -5.70 -10.48 1.59
N LYS A 75 -5.11 -10.25 2.78
CA LYS A 75 -5.02 -8.91 3.37
C LYS A 75 -4.23 -7.94 2.49
N GLN A 76 -3.07 -8.36 1.99
CA GLN A 76 -2.23 -7.55 1.12
C GLN A 76 -2.98 -7.13 -0.16
N ARG A 77 -3.71 -8.04 -0.79
CA ARG A 77 -4.51 -7.72 -1.98
C ARG A 77 -5.56 -6.63 -1.70
N ALA A 78 -6.21 -6.69 -0.54
CA ALA A 78 -7.19 -5.70 -0.13
C ALA A 78 -6.54 -4.34 0.13
N GLU A 79 -5.38 -4.32 0.77
CA GLU A 79 -4.58 -3.11 0.99
C GLU A 79 -4.11 -2.48 -0.33
N GLU A 80 -3.60 -3.28 -1.27
CA GLU A 80 -3.18 -2.82 -2.60
C GLU A 80 -4.35 -2.19 -3.36
N THR A 81 -5.52 -2.81 -3.31
CA THR A 81 -6.72 -2.28 -3.96
C THR A 81 -7.20 -0.99 -3.28
N LEU A 82 -7.17 -0.93 -1.96
CA LEU A 82 -7.52 0.28 -1.21
C LEU A 82 -6.55 1.43 -1.51
N ALA A 83 -5.26 1.14 -1.58
CA ALA A 83 -4.23 2.11 -1.97
C ALA A 83 -4.46 2.63 -3.40
N ALA A 84 -4.82 1.75 -4.34
CA ALA A 84 -5.16 2.15 -5.71
C ALA A 84 -6.39 3.07 -5.76
N MET A 85 -7.43 2.80 -4.96
CA MET A 85 -8.60 3.70 -4.87
C MET A 85 -8.22 5.09 -4.32
N ILE A 86 -7.36 5.13 -3.29
CA ILE A 86 -6.84 6.38 -2.73
C ILE A 86 -6.00 7.11 -3.77
N ALA A 87 -5.06 6.45 -4.43
CA ALA A 87 -4.22 7.04 -5.46
C ALA A 87 -5.04 7.61 -6.63
N ASN A 88 -6.06 6.88 -7.08
CA ASN A 88 -6.96 7.35 -8.12
C ASN A 88 -7.73 8.60 -7.69
N ALA A 89 -8.30 8.61 -6.49
CA ALA A 89 -9.04 9.77 -5.99
C ALA A 89 -8.14 11.00 -5.75
N LEU A 90 -6.89 10.80 -5.34
CA LEU A 90 -5.91 11.90 -5.22
C LEU A 90 -5.55 12.47 -6.60
N ALA A 91 -5.42 11.62 -7.62
CA ALA A 91 -5.16 12.06 -8.99
C ALA A 91 -6.33 12.86 -9.58
N THR A 92 -7.58 12.48 -9.26
CA THR A 92 -8.81 13.16 -9.74
C THR A 92 -9.32 14.27 -8.83
N GLY A 93 -8.64 14.57 -7.71
CA GLY A 93 -9.02 15.64 -6.78
C GLY A 93 -8.05 16.81 -6.78
N THR A 94 -6.97 16.72 -7.57
CA THR A 94 -5.91 17.73 -7.67
C THR A 94 -6.11 18.65 -8.88
N ASP A 95 -6.87 18.20 -9.88
CA ASP A 95 -7.20 18.90 -11.12
C ASP A 95 -8.16 20.08 -10.93
N ASP A 96 -9.11 20.00 -9.98
CA ASP A 96 -10.02 21.12 -9.67
C ASP A 96 -9.32 22.32 -9.01
N SER A 97 -8.16 22.13 -8.35
CA SER A 97 -7.49 23.20 -7.61
C SER A 97 -6.56 24.09 -8.45
N THR A 98 -6.42 23.80 -9.75
CA THR A 98 -5.58 24.58 -10.70
C THR A 98 -6.39 25.38 -11.73
N ALA A 99 -7.72 25.41 -11.60
CA ALA A 99 -8.64 26.17 -12.43
C ALA A 99 -9.44 27.22 -11.63
N SER A 100 -8.75 28.04 -10.84
CA SER A 100 -9.31 29.28 -10.25
C SER A 100 -8.27 30.38 -10.19
#